data_AF-A0A8T2HTH5-F1
#
_entry.id   AF-A0A8T2HTH5-F1
#
_cell.length_a   1.000
_cell.length_b   1.000
_cell.length_c   1.000
_cell.angle_alpha   90.00
_cell.angle_beta   90.00
_cell.angle_gamma   90.00
#
_symmetry.space_group_name_H-M   'P 1'
#
loop_
_entity.id
_entity.type
_entity.pdbx_description
1 polymer ?
#
loop_
_entity_poly.entity_id
_entity_poly.type
_entity_poly.pdbx_seq_one_letter_code
_entity_poly.pdbx_strand_id
1 'polypeptide(L)'
;MPTTRRITTAFNPAAPASTKQVKDTEKAQPARGIKTTPASEDPCTPAPAEIDDDERTLRSFDLESKYGPVSGMSRLERFERAEKLGLAPPQLIKELILKHGEDSALNEHLFTVGKL
;
A
#
# COMPACT_ATOMS: atom_id res chain seq x y z
N MET A 1 -33.77 -22.21 32.06
CA MET A 1 -34.03 -21.46 30.80
C MET A 1 -32.86 -20.50 30.59
N PRO A 2 -31.95 -20.74 29.63
CA PRO A 2 -30.87 -19.78 29.36
C PRO A 2 -31.44 -18.55 28.63
N THR A 3 -31.29 -17.37 29.25
CA THR A 3 -31.72 -16.10 28.67
C THR A 3 -30.65 -15.60 27.70
N THR A 4 -30.85 -15.82 26.40
CA THR A 4 -29.99 -15.28 25.35
C THR A 4 -30.15 -13.75 25.28
N ARG A 5 -29.14 -13.02 25.75
CA ARG A 5 -29.07 -11.57 25.55
C ARG A 5 -28.61 -11.30 24.10
N ARG A 6 -29.53 -10.80 23.27
CA ARG A 6 -29.23 -10.31 21.92
C ARG A 6 -28.35 -9.06 22.04
N ILE A 7 -27.13 -9.14 21.53
CA ILE A 7 -26.24 -7.99 21.40
C ILE A 7 -26.64 -7.26 20.12
N THR A 8 -27.50 -6.25 20.22
CA THR A 8 -27.77 -5.34 19.10
C THR A 8 -26.72 -4.24 19.12
N THR A 9 -25.61 -4.44 18.44
CA THR A 9 -24.66 -3.34 18.20
C THR A 9 -25.15 -2.54 17.00
N ALA A 10 -25.78 -1.39 17.25
CA ALA A 10 -26.17 -0.45 16.21
C ALA A 10 -24.91 0.28 15.70
N PHE A 11 -24.55 0.02 14.45
CA PHE A 11 -23.49 0.76 13.75
C PHE A 11 -24.09 2.04 13.15
N ASN A 12 -23.63 3.20 13.61
CA ASN A 12 -24.01 4.51 13.09
C ASN A 12 -22.99 4.94 12.03
N PRO A 13 -23.32 4.96 10.73
CA PRO A 13 -22.45 5.56 9.72
C PRO A 13 -22.59 7.10 9.78
N ALA A 14 -21.59 7.77 10.33
CA ALA A 14 -21.46 9.22 10.18
C ALA A 14 -21.14 9.55 8.71
N ALA A 15 -22.05 10.26 8.05
CA ALA A 15 -21.81 10.84 6.73
C ALA A 15 -20.81 12.01 6.85
N PRO A 16 -19.77 12.10 6.01
CA PRO A 16 -19.06 13.36 5.82
C PRO A 16 -19.79 14.24 4.80
N ALA A 17 -20.12 15.44 5.26
CA ALA A 17 -20.74 16.51 4.49
C ALA A 17 -19.87 16.97 3.31
N SER A 18 -20.57 17.33 2.23
CA SER A 18 -20.02 17.95 1.03
C SER A 18 -19.64 19.42 1.26
N THR A 19 -18.75 19.91 0.39
CA THR A 19 -18.39 21.31 0.05
C THR A 19 -17.46 22.11 1.00
N LYS A 20 -16.28 22.49 0.50
CA LYS A 20 -16.02 23.81 -0.12
C LYS A 20 -14.60 23.95 -0.71
N GLN A 21 -14.55 24.60 -1.86
CA GLN A 21 -13.35 25.08 -2.54
C GLN A 21 -12.71 26.26 -1.80
N VAL A 22 -11.37 26.34 -1.80
CA VAL A 22 -10.61 27.60 -1.67
C VAL A 22 -9.33 27.54 -2.51
N LYS A 23 -8.93 28.74 -2.92
CA LYS A 23 -8.18 29.17 -4.09
C LYS A 23 -6.75 29.60 -3.70
N ASP A 24 -5.78 29.31 -4.57
CA ASP A 24 -4.46 29.92 -4.79
C ASP A 24 -3.72 30.62 -3.63
N THR A 25 -2.50 30.18 -3.29
CA THR A 25 -1.30 31.06 -3.17
C THR A 25 0.04 30.31 -3.00
N GLU A 26 0.94 30.67 -3.91
CA GLU A 26 2.41 30.65 -3.99
C GLU A 26 3.30 30.25 -2.76
N LYS A 27 4.23 29.29 -3.01
CA LYS A 27 5.70 29.27 -2.68
C LYS A 27 6.18 29.16 -1.23
N ALA A 28 6.97 28.11 -0.98
CA ALA A 28 8.42 28.23 -0.79
C ALA A 28 9.10 26.85 -0.69
N GLN A 29 10.16 26.68 -1.49
CA GLN A 29 11.18 25.65 -1.33
C GLN A 29 12.04 25.95 -0.08
N PRO A 30 12.79 24.96 0.42
CA PRO A 30 14.24 25.16 0.35
C PRO A 30 14.99 23.94 -0.19
N ALA A 31 15.96 24.25 -1.05
CA ALA A 31 16.95 23.35 -1.60
C ALA A 31 18.15 23.14 -0.63
N ARG A 32 18.65 21.90 -0.58
CA ARG A 32 20.06 21.47 -0.37
C ARG A 32 20.05 19.93 -0.56
N GLY A 33 20.75 19.27 -1.49
CA GLY A 33 21.85 19.66 -2.35
C GLY A 33 23.17 19.00 -1.94
N ILE A 34 23.30 17.67 -2.16
CA ILE A 34 24.57 16.89 -2.28
C ILE A 34 24.19 15.70 -3.19
N LYS A 35 24.51 15.56 -4.49
CA LYS A 35 25.77 15.55 -5.26
C LYS A 35 26.79 14.49 -4.83
N THR A 36 26.81 13.36 -5.57
CA THR A 36 27.97 12.48 -5.90
C THR A 36 28.65 11.73 -4.72
N THR A 37 29.06 10.45 -4.78
CA THR A 37 29.76 9.64 -5.82
C THR A 37 29.82 8.14 -5.41
N PRO A 38 30.28 7.22 -6.30
CA PRO A 38 30.09 5.76 -6.25
C PRO A 38 31.25 4.97 -5.59
N ALA A 39 31.07 3.63 -5.56
CA ALA A 39 32.04 2.57 -5.30
C ALA A 39 32.27 2.12 -3.84
N SER A 40 31.65 0.99 -3.50
CA SER A 40 32.35 -0.18 -2.97
C SER A 40 31.64 -1.42 -3.51
N GLU A 41 32.30 -2.09 -4.46
CA GLU A 41 31.91 -3.40 -4.94
C GLU A 41 32.39 -4.44 -3.91
N ASP A 42 31.45 -4.96 -3.10
CA ASP A 42 31.67 -6.19 -2.33
C ASP A 42 31.15 -7.38 -3.15
N PRO A 43 32.03 -8.33 -3.55
CA PRO A 43 31.65 -9.44 -4.41
C PRO A 43 31.12 -10.61 -3.57
N CYS A 44 29.90 -10.50 -3.07
CA CYS A 44 29.11 -11.66 -2.65
C CYS A 44 27.62 -11.32 -2.58
N THR A 45 27.07 -10.73 -3.64
CA THR A 45 25.61 -10.75 -3.81
C THR A 45 25.31 -11.94 -4.70
N PRO A 46 24.64 -13.01 -4.22
CA PRO A 46 24.14 -14.03 -5.14
C PRO A 46 23.29 -13.30 -6.17
N ALA A 47 23.59 -13.48 -7.46
CA ALA A 47 22.86 -12.85 -8.54
C ALA A 47 21.36 -12.95 -8.21
N PRO A 48 20.67 -11.83 -7.96
CA PRO A 48 19.27 -11.89 -7.60
C PRO A 48 18.60 -12.60 -8.77
N ALA A 49 17.87 -13.68 -8.51
CA ALA A 49 16.83 -14.13 -9.42
C ALA A 49 16.13 -12.85 -9.90
N GLU A 50 16.06 -12.62 -11.21
CA GLU A 50 15.64 -11.33 -11.76
C GLU A 50 14.20 -11.05 -11.27
N ILE A 51 14.10 -10.33 -10.16
CA ILE A 51 12.82 -9.89 -9.59
C ILE A 51 12.46 -8.68 -10.43
N ASP A 52 11.35 -8.78 -11.16
CA ASP A 52 10.80 -7.68 -11.92
C ASP A 52 10.72 -6.42 -11.03
N ASP A 53 11.11 -5.26 -11.57
CA ASP A 53 11.05 -3.98 -10.84
C ASP A 53 9.64 -3.69 -10.29
N ASP A 54 8.63 -4.17 -11.02
CA ASP A 54 7.22 -4.11 -10.64
C ASP A 54 6.96 -4.94 -9.37
N GLU A 55 7.48 -6.17 -9.31
CA GLU A 55 7.37 -7.02 -8.12
C GLU A 55 8.10 -6.41 -6.91
N ARG A 56 9.29 -5.84 -7.13
CA ARG A 56 10.04 -5.15 -6.05
C ARG A 56 9.24 -3.99 -5.47
N THR A 57 8.56 -3.24 -6.32
CA THR A 57 7.71 -2.12 -5.92
C THR A 57 6.50 -2.60 -5.12
N LEU A 58 5.81 -3.65 -5.60
CA LEU A 58 4.68 -4.26 -4.90
C LEU A 58 5.06 -4.87 -3.55
N ARG A 59 6.24 -5.51 -3.47
CA ARG A 59 6.78 -6.03 -2.20
C ARG A 59 7.12 -4.92 -1.21
N SER A 60 7.63 -3.78 -1.70
CA SER A 60 7.91 -2.62 -0.83
C SER A 60 6.63 -2.08 -0.20
N PHE A 61 5.55 -2.00 -0.98
CA PHE A 61 4.21 -1.64 -0.49
C PHE A 61 3.71 -2.60 0.59
N ASP A 62 3.95 -3.90 0.47
CA ASP A 62 3.60 -4.90 1.50
C ASP A 62 4.28 -4.63 2.85
N LEU A 63 5.49 -4.07 2.85
CA LEU A 63 6.24 -3.77 4.07
C LEU A 63 5.81 -2.47 4.76
N GLU A 64 5.07 -1.61 4.07
CA GLU A 64 4.64 -0.31 4.59
C GLU A 64 3.43 -0.45 5.51
N SER A 65 3.63 -0.35 6.83
CA SER A 65 2.58 -0.52 7.83
C SER A 65 1.52 0.60 7.86
N LYS A 66 1.81 1.77 7.29
CA LYS A 66 0.89 2.93 7.25
C LYS A 66 -0.43 2.63 6.53
N TYR A 67 -0.45 1.70 5.57
CA TYR A 67 -1.65 1.30 4.81
C TYR A 67 -2.47 0.19 5.50
N GLY A 68 -2.15 -0.08 6.77
CA GLY A 68 -2.79 -1.09 7.58
C GLY A 68 -2.18 -2.47 7.42
N PRO A 69 -2.64 -3.45 8.20
CA PRO A 69 -2.04 -4.77 8.27
C PRO A 69 -2.25 -5.54 6.95
N VAL A 70 -1.26 -6.36 6.62
CA VAL A 70 -1.24 -7.23 5.43
C VAL A 70 -1.88 -8.56 5.83
N SER A 71 -3.21 -8.61 5.80
CA SER A 71 -3.96 -9.72 6.43
C SER A 71 -4.97 -10.32 5.48
N GLY A 72 -4.64 -11.46 4.88
CA GLY A 72 -5.61 -12.34 4.21
C GLY A 72 -6.43 -11.68 3.10
N MET A 73 -5.87 -10.64 2.48
CA MET A 73 -6.51 -9.87 1.41
C MET A 73 -5.47 -9.64 0.31
N SER A 74 -5.93 -9.50 -0.92
CA SER A 74 -5.08 -9.15 -2.05
C SER A 74 -4.44 -7.76 -1.89
N ARG A 75 -3.37 -7.50 -2.65
CA ARG A 75 -2.72 -6.18 -2.73
C ARG A 75 -3.73 -5.12 -3.20
N LEU A 76 -4.64 -5.47 -4.11
CA LEU A 76 -5.69 -4.59 -4.59
C LEU A 76 -6.69 -4.24 -3.47
N GLU A 77 -7.20 -5.24 -2.74
CA GLU A 77 -8.12 -4.99 -1.62
C GLU A 77 -7.47 -4.13 -0.52
N ARG A 78 -6.19 -4.37 -0.23
CA ARG A 78 -5.42 -3.56 0.71
C ARG A 78 -5.28 -2.11 0.22
N PHE A 79 -5.01 -1.92 -1.07
CA PHE A 79 -4.96 -0.61 -1.71
C PHE A 79 -6.30 0.12 -1.60
N GLU A 80 -7.41 -0.51 -1.97
CA GLU A 80 -8.74 0.09 -1.87
C GLU A 80 -9.10 0.46 -0.43
N ARG A 81 -8.75 -0.37 0.54
CA ARG A 81 -8.97 -0.06 1.95
C ARG A 81 -8.17 1.18 2.36
N ALA A 82 -6.91 1.29 1.94
CA ALA A 82 -6.10 2.47 2.22
C ALA A 82 -6.68 3.74 1.56
N GLU A 83 -7.22 3.65 0.35
CA GLU A 83 -7.96 4.76 -0.29
C GLU A 83 -9.22 5.13 0.50
N LYS A 84 -10.02 4.15 0.92
CA LYS A 84 -11.24 4.35 1.74
C LYS A 84 -10.92 5.00 3.09
N LEU A 85 -9.74 4.74 3.64
CA LEU A 85 -9.24 5.35 4.87
C LEU A 85 -8.59 6.73 4.66
N GLY A 86 -8.49 7.22 3.42
CA GLY A 86 -7.87 8.51 3.11
C GLY A 86 -6.35 8.53 3.28
N LEU A 87 -5.69 7.37 3.26
CA LEU A 87 -4.23 7.25 3.44
C LEU A 87 -3.43 7.53 2.16
N ALA A 88 -4.11 7.79 1.04
CA ALA A 88 -3.52 8.11 -0.26
C ALA A 88 -2.36 7.16 -0.66
N PRO A 89 -2.64 5.85 -0.85
CA PRO A 89 -1.64 4.92 -1.38
C PRO A 89 -1.17 5.35 -2.79
N PRO A 90 0.06 5.01 -3.21
CA PRO A 90 0.59 5.43 -4.52
C PRO A 90 -0.18 4.75 -5.66
N GLN A 91 -0.73 5.54 -6.60
CA GLN A 91 -1.55 5.01 -7.71
C GLN A 91 -0.79 4.00 -8.60
N LEU A 92 0.54 4.13 -8.68
CA LEU A 92 1.41 3.19 -9.38
C LEU A 92 1.21 1.74 -8.89
N ILE A 93 0.91 1.53 -7.61
CA ILE A 93 0.62 0.19 -7.07
C ILE A 93 -0.60 -0.43 -7.75
N LYS A 94 -1.68 0.35 -7.90
CA LYS A 94 -2.90 -0.10 -8.57
C LYS A 94 -2.64 -0.39 -10.05
N GLU A 95 -1.90 0.49 -10.73
CA GLU A 95 -1.52 0.31 -12.13
C GLU A 95 -0.71 -0.97 -12.33
N LEU A 96 0.26 -1.25 -11.46
CA LEU A 96 1.06 -2.47 -11.51
C LEU A 96 0.20 -3.72 -11.31
N ILE A 97 -0.74 -3.71 -10.37
CA ILE A 97 -1.65 -4.85 -10.15
C ILE A 97 -2.52 -5.08 -11.41
N LEU A 98 -3.13 -4.02 -11.95
CA LEU A 98 -3.97 -4.12 -13.15
C LEU A 98 -3.19 -4.54 -14.39
N LYS A 99 -1.92 -4.11 -14.52
CA LYS A 99 -1.03 -4.50 -15.62
C LYS A 99 -0.78 -6.02 -15.66
N HIS A 100 -0.64 -6.65 -14.50
CA HIS A 100 -0.33 -8.09 -14.40
C HIS A 100 -1.57 -8.98 -14.24
N GLY A 101 -2.72 -8.38 -13.89
CA GLY A 101 -3.98 -9.05 -13.67
C GLY A 101 -4.24 -9.35 -12.20
N GLU A 102 -5.52 -9.31 -11.81
CA GLU A 102 -5.97 -9.52 -10.43
C GLU A 102 -5.78 -10.97 -9.95
N ASP A 103 -5.73 -11.93 -10.88
CA ASP A 103 -5.49 -13.36 -10.60
C ASP A 103 -3.99 -13.71 -10.55
N SER A 104 -3.10 -12.74 -10.78
CA SER A 104 -1.66 -12.97 -10.76
C SER A 104 -1.13 -13.18 -9.35
N ALA A 105 -0.06 -13.95 -9.21
CA ALA A 105 0.69 -14.09 -7.95
C ALA A 105 1.25 -12.74 -7.44
N LEU A 106 1.28 -11.71 -8.30
CA LEU A 106 1.61 -10.34 -7.93
C LEU A 106 0.44 -9.55 -7.31
N ASN A 107 -0.78 -10.07 -7.30
CA ASN A 107 -1.85 -9.50 -6.48
C ASN A 107 -1.88 -10.12 -5.07
N GLU A 108 -1.07 -11.14 -4.80
CA GLU A 108 -0.91 -11.68 -3.46
C GLU A 108 0.20 -10.96 -2.69
N HIS A 109 -0.03 -10.72 -1.41
CA HIS A 109 0.97 -10.08 -0.56
C HIS A 109 2.08 -11.03 -0.10
N LEU A 110 3.21 -10.48 0.38
CA LEU A 110 4.37 -11.26 0.85
C LEU A 110 4.05 -12.30 1.95
N PHE A 111 3.07 -12.03 2.82
CA PHE A 111 2.77 -12.85 4.00
C PHE A 111 1.71 -13.94 3.76
N THR A 112 1.44 -14.31 2.50
CA THR A 112 0.52 -15.40 2.20
C THR A 112 1.16 -16.72 2.61
N VAL A 113 0.40 -17.60 3.26
CA VAL A 113 0.90 -18.89 3.74
C VAL A 113 1.39 -19.73 2.56
N GLY A 114 2.63 -20.23 2.62
CA GLY A 114 3.21 -21.09 1.58
C GLY A 114 4.16 -20.40 0.57
N LYS A 115 4.48 -19.11 0.79
CA LYS A 115 5.43 -18.34 -0.05
C LYS A 115 6.83 -18.18 0.58
N LEU A 116 7.14 -18.97 1.61
CA LEU A 116 8.40 -19.01 2.37
C LEU A 116 9.07 -20.38 2.24
#